data_AF-A0A7L3TAT8-F1
#
_entry.id   AF-A0A7L3TAT8-F1
#
_cell.length_a   1.000
_cell.length_b   1.000
_cell.length_c   1.000
_cell.angle_alpha   90.00
_cell.angle_beta   90.00
_cell.angle_gamma   90.00
#
_symmetry.space_group_name_H-M   'P 1'
#
loop_
_entity.id
_entity.type
_entity.pdbx_description
1 polymer ?
#
loop_
_entity_poly.entity_id
_entity_poly.type
_entity_poly.pdbx_seq_one_letter_code
_entity_poly.pdbx_strand_id
1 'polypeptide(L)'
;MDALPIYHGGITREAGEKLLLAAGTDGSYLLRDSESIPGVYCLCVLHQGYVYTYRVSKTETGSWSAETAPGVHRRLFRKVHNLISAFQKPDQGIVTPLKHPVVNHAKVKYSPGTHGAEGASAAAEQSP
;
A
#
# COMPACT_ATOMS: atom_id res chain seq x y z
N MET A 1 -5.83 -8.97 -7.42
CA MET A 1 -4.69 -8.04 -7.24
C MET A 1 -3.57 -8.85 -6.63
N ASP A 2 -2.39 -8.87 -7.25
CA ASP A 2 -1.17 -9.32 -6.57
C ASP A 2 -1.11 -8.68 -5.19
N ALA A 3 -0.81 -9.46 -4.16
CA ALA A 3 -0.88 -9.05 -2.75
C ALA A 3 0.13 -7.94 -2.45
N LEU A 4 -0.22 -6.69 -2.77
CA LEU A 4 0.59 -5.53 -2.42
C LEU A 4 0.55 -5.36 -0.91
N PRO A 5 1.70 -5.32 -0.21
CA PRO A 5 1.72 -5.18 1.24
C PRO A 5 1.18 -3.81 1.69
N ILE A 6 1.24 -2.81 0.82
CA ILE A 6 0.68 -1.47 1.03
C ILE A 6 -0.84 -1.38 0.82
N TYR A 7 -1.50 -2.47 0.42
CA TYR A 7 -2.92 -2.46 0.12
C TYR A 7 -3.76 -2.82 1.35
N HIS A 8 -4.51 -1.83 1.83
CA HIS A 8 -5.33 -1.93 3.04
C HIS A 8 -6.76 -2.38 2.77
N GLY A 9 -7.17 -2.49 1.51
CA GLY A 9 -8.57 -2.81 1.15
C GLY A 9 -9.51 -1.62 1.36
N GLY A 10 -10.77 -1.90 1.65
CA GLY A 10 -11.83 -0.91 1.88
C GLY A 10 -11.78 -0.24 3.25
N ILE A 11 -10.62 0.27 3.64
CA ILE A 11 -10.53 1.15 4.81
C ILE A 11 -11.08 2.54 4.48
N THR A 12 -11.65 3.22 5.47
CA THR A 12 -12.15 4.59 5.29
C THR A 12 -10.99 5.57 5.06
N ARG A 13 -11.31 6.72 4.48
CA ARG A 13 -10.35 7.83 4.34
C ARG A 13 -9.72 8.19 5.68
N GLU A 14 -10.53 8.36 6.72
CA GLU A 14 -10.06 8.78 8.05
C GLU A 14 -9.14 7.72 8.68
N ALA A 15 -9.43 6.43 8.45
CA ALA A 15 -8.55 5.35 8.89
C ALA A 15 -7.20 5.37 8.16
N GLY A 16 -7.20 5.63 6.84
CA GLY A 16 -5.98 5.79 6.05
C GLY A 16 -5.15 6.99 6.48
N GLU A 17 -5.79 8.13 6.74
CA GLU A 17 -5.13 9.33 7.26
C GLU A 17 -4.49 9.08 8.61
N LYS A 18 -5.19 8.43 9.54
CA LYS A 18 -4.66 8.08 10.86
C LYS A 18 -3.41 7.20 10.75
N LEU A 19 -3.40 6.21 9.85
CA LEU A 19 -2.23 5.34 9.64
C LEU A 19 -1.02 6.13 9.10
N LEU A 20 -1.26 7.03 8.15
CA LEU A 20 -0.21 7.89 7.60
C LEU A 20 0.34 8.87 8.63
N LEU A 21 -0.55 9.55 9.36
CA LEU A 21 -0.18 10.47 10.43
C LEU A 21 0.55 9.76 11.57
N ALA A 22 0.18 8.51 11.90
CA ALA A 22 0.89 7.70 12.87
C ALA A 22 2.30 7.31 12.40
N ALA A 23 2.51 7.11 11.10
CA ALA A 23 3.85 6.91 10.54
C ALA A 23 4.69 8.20 10.59
N GLY A 24 4.05 9.36 10.52
CA GLY A 24 4.65 10.68 10.81
C GLY A 24 5.82 11.08 9.91
N THR A 25 6.03 10.36 8.81
CA THR A 25 7.20 10.52 7.95
C THR A 25 6.79 10.92 6.54
N ASP A 26 7.40 11.98 6.01
CA ASP A 26 7.15 12.46 4.66
C ASP A 26 7.48 11.41 3.60
N GLY A 27 6.57 11.24 2.63
CA GLY A 27 6.64 10.17 1.65
C GLY A 27 6.14 8.82 2.17
N SER A 28 5.53 8.79 3.36
CA SER A 28 4.72 7.63 3.79
C SER A 28 3.52 7.47 2.88
N TYR A 29 3.20 6.23 2.51
CA TYR A 29 2.12 5.98 1.56
C TYR A 29 1.41 4.64 1.78
N LEU A 30 0.14 4.60 1.37
CA LEU A 30 -0.68 3.40 1.35
C LEU A 30 -1.69 3.40 0.19
N LEU A 31 -2.20 2.23 -0.14
CA LEU A 31 -3.25 2.06 -1.14
C LEU A 31 -4.52 1.52 -0.47
N ARG A 32 -5.66 2.12 -0.78
CA ARG A 32 -6.98 1.68 -0.30
C ARG A 32 -8.01 1.68 -1.44
N ASP A 33 -9.16 1.07 -1.21
CA ASP A 33 -10.28 1.19 -2.15
C ASP A 33 -10.93 2.58 -2.04
N SER A 34 -11.47 3.06 -3.15
CA SER A 34 -12.34 4.23 -3.13
C SER A 34 -13.68 3.86 -2.47
N GLU A 35 -14.10 4.67 -1.50
CA GLU A 35 -15.39 4.48 -0.81
C GLU A 35 -16.58 4.82 -1.71
N SER A 36 -16.39 5.67 -2.71
CA SER A 36 -17.45 6.18 -3.57
C SER A 36 -17.48 5.56 -4.97
N ILE A 37 -16.35 5.07 -5.48
CA ILE A 37 -16.25 4.60 -6.87
C ILE A 37 -15.69 3.17 -6.91
N PRO A 38 -16.53 2.16 -7.19
CA PRO A 38 -16.09 0.79 -7.36
C PRO A 38 -15.03 0.66 -8.46
N GLY A 39 -13.97 -0.13 -8.19
CA GLY A 39 -12.87 -0.34 -9.13
C GLY A 39 -11.84 0.79 -9.22
N VAL A 40 -12.04 1.87 -8.45
CA VAL A 40 -11.04 2.93 -8.25
C VAL A 40 -10.36 2.73 -6.91
N TYR A 41 -9.05 2.97 -6.91
CA TYR A 41 -8.19 2.89 -5.75
C TYR A 41 -7.71 4.29 -5.38
N CYS A 42 -7.43 4.50 -4.11
CA CYS A 42 -6.90 5.74 -3.58
C CYS A 42 -5.48 5.49 -3.08
N LEU A 43 -4.50 6.09 -3.75
CA LEU A 43 -3.12 6.16 -3.29
C LEU A 43 -2.99 7.38 -2.39
N CYS A 44 -2.83 7.14 -1.09
CA CYS A 44 -2.70 8.20 -0.08
C CYS A 44 -1.22 8.38 0.27
N VAL A 45 -0.75 9.63 0.30
CA VAL A 45 0.66 9.99 0.56
C VAL A 45 0.72 11.10 1.60
N LEU A 46 1.54 10.93 2.64
CA LEU A 46 1.80 11.96 3.63
C LEU A 46 2.90 12.90 3.16
N HIS A 47 2.64 14.20 3.24
CA HIS A 47 3.67 15.22 3.06
C HIS A 47 3.35 16.46 3.89
N GLN A 48 4.32 16.93 4.69
CA GLN A 48 4.19 18.14 5.51
C GLN A 48 2.95 18.14 6.42
N GLY A 49 2.58 16.97 6.95
CA GLY A 49 1.40 16.82 7.81
C GLY A 49 0.06 16.74 7.08
N TYR A 50 0.04 16.84 5.76
CA TYR A 50 -1.15 16.70 4.93
C TYR A 50 -1.15 15.36 4.17
N VAL A 51 -2.34 14.76 4.07
CA VAL A 51 -2.54 13.52 3.31
C VAL A 51 -3.08 13.85 1.93
N TYR A 52 -2.27 13.60 0.91
CA TYR A 52 -2.62 13.77 -0.48
C TYR A 52 -3.17 12.47 -1.05
N THR A 53 -4.35 12.52 -1.67
CA THR A 53 -5.01 11.34 -2.24
C THR A 53 -5.03 11.42 -3.75
N TYR A 54 -4.44 10.41 -4.40
CA TYR A 54 -4.41 10.25 -5.85
C TYR A 54 -5.33 9.09 -6.25
N ARG A 55 -6.27 9.33 -7.16
CA ARG A 55 -7.12 8.27 -7.70
C ARG A 55 -6.33 7.43 -8.70
N VAL A 56 -6.38 6.11 -8.55
CA VAL A 56 -5.71 5.14 -9.41
C VAL A 56 -6.75 4.15 -9.89
N SER A 57 -6.86 3.96 -11.20
CA SER A 57 -7.86 3.06 -11.77
C SER A 57 -7.28 2.26 -12.93
N LYS A 58 -7.94 1.14 -13.22
CA LYS A 58 -7.67 0.37 -14.42
C LYS A 58 -8.50 0.97 -15.55
N THR A 59 -7.82 1.33 -16.62
CA THR A 59 -8.43 1.76 -17.88
C THR A 59 -9.11 0.58 -18.59
N GLU A 60 -9.99 0.88 -19.54
CA GLU A 60 -10.72 -0.11 -20.35
C GLU A 60 -9.77 -1.06 -21.11
N THR A 61 -8.61 -0.56 -21.54
CA THR A 61 -7.56 -1.35 -22.21
C THR A 61 -6.77 -2.24 -21.24
N GLY A 62 -7.13 -2.25 -19.96
CA GLY A 62 -6.51 -3.06 -18.93
C GLY A 62 -5.23 -2.47 -18.32
N SER A 63 -4.83 -1.26 -18.73
CA SER A 63 -3.67 -0.56 -18.16
C SER A 63 -4.05 0.23 -16.90
N TRP A 64 -3.12 0.38 -15.98
CA TRP A 64 -3.23 1.18 -14.77
C TRP A 64 -2.85 2.63 -15.03
N SER A 65 -3.61 3.56 -14.48
CA SER A 65 -3.29 4.99 -14.53
C SER A 65 -3.70 5.70 -13.25
N ALA A 66 -2.91 6.70 -12.86
CA ALA A 66 -3.34 7.68 -11.88
C ALA A 66 -4.12 8.78 -12.58
N GLU A 67 -5.12 9.32 -11.90
CA GLU A 67 -5.82 10.53 -12.32
C GLU A 67 -4.88 11.73 -12.19
N THR A 68 -4.77 12.48 -13.26
CA THR A 68 -3.92 13.66 -13.37
C THR A 68 -4.76 14.89 -13.61
N ALA A 69 -4.24 16.06 -13.25
CA ALA A 69 -4.89 17.33 -13.54
C ALA A 69 -5.11 17.52 -15.06
N PRO A 70 -6.13 18.29 -15.47
CA PRO A 70 -6.35 18.63 -16.87
C PRO A 70 -5.09 19.21 -17.52
N GLY A 71 -4.70 18.70 -18.69
CA GLY A 71 -3.49 19.12 -19.41
C GLY A 71 -2.21 18.36 -19.06
N VAL A 72 -2.22 17.52 -18.02
CA VAL A 72 -1.07 16.63 -17.70
C VAL A 72 -1.21 15.31 -18.45
N HIS A 73 -0.11 14.86 -19.07
CA HIS A 73 -0.12 13.60 -19.82
C HIS A 73 -0.27 12.41 -18.89
N ARG A 74 -1.41 11.71 -19.01
CA ARG A 74 -1.69 10.52 -18.19
C ARG A 74 -0.77 9.37 -18.59
N ARG A 75 -0.12 8.77 -17.60
CA ARG A 75 0.78 7.62 -17.82
C ARG A 75 0.04 6.30 -17.64
N LEU A 76 0.29 5.38 -18.55
CA LEU A 76 -0.30 4.04 -18.55
C LEU A 76 0.76 3.01 -18.12
N PHE A 77 0.39 2.15 -17.19
CA PHE A 77 1.26 1.11 -16.64
C PHE A 77 0.59 -0.26 -16.76
N ARG A 78 1.34 -1.28 -17.18
CA ARG A 78 0.76 -2.64 -17.31
C ARG A 78 0.36 -3.27 -15.97
N LYS A 79 1.09 -2.94 -14.89
CA LYS A 79 0.87 -3.44 -13.54
C LYS A 79 0.83 -2.28 -12.56
N VAL A 80 -0.02 -2.38 -11.53
CA VAL A 80 -0.08 -1.40 -10.43
C VAL A 80 1.27 -1.23 -9.74
N HIS A 81 2.02 -2.32 -9.57
CA HIS A 81 3.39 -2.28 -9.03
C HIS A 81 4.28 -1.30 -9.79
N ASN A 82 4.23 -1.29 -11.12
CA ASN A 82 5.06 -0.40 -11.94
C ASN A 82 4.66 1.06 -11.79
N LEU A 83 3.37 1.33 -11.57
CA LEU A 83 2.87 2.68 -11.27
C LEU A 83 3.45 3.16 -9.92
N ILE A 84 3.43 2.30 -8.90
CA ILE A 84 4.04 2.61 -7.59
C ILE A 84 5.54 2.85 -7.75
N SER A 85 6.27 1.96 -8.42
CA SER A 85 7.71 2.13 -8.65
C SER A 85 8.06 3.38 -9.47
N ALA A 86 7.18 3.80 -10.37
CA ALA A 86 7.37 5.06 -11.08
C ALA A 86 7.31 6.23 -10.10
N PHE A 87 6.30 6.28 -9.23
CA PHE A 87 6.11 7.33 -8.23
C PHE A 87 7.13 7.33 -7.08
N GLN A 88 7.98 6.30 -6.96
CA GLN A 88 9.13 6.32 -6.06
C GLN A 88 10.27 7.22 -6.58
N LYS A 89 10.26 7.59 -7.87
CA LYS A 89 11.24 8.48 -8.47
C LYS A 89 10.87 9.95 -8.25
N PRO A 90 11.84 10.87 -8.21
CA PRO A 90 11.58 12.30 -8.20
C PRO A 90 10.91 12.78 -9.51
N ASP A 91 10.24 13.94 -9.43
CA ASP A 91 9.66 14.67 -10.57
C ASP A 91 8.62 13.88 -11.39
N GLN A 92 7.77 13.09 -10.72
CA GLN A 92 6.76 12.26 -11.38
C GLN A 92 5.35 12.84 -11.32
N GLY A 93 5.21 14.12 -10.95
CA GLY A 93 3.92 14.82 -10.88
C GLY A 93 3.10 14.54 -9.62
N ILE A 94 3.71 13.98 -8.57
CA ILE A 94 3.13 13.86 -7.24
C ILE A 94 3.88 14.75 -6.25
N VAL A 95 3.25 15.04 -5.10
CA VAL A 95 3.73 16.01 -4.11
C VAL A 95 5.10 15.66 -3.54
N THR A 96 5.35 14.37 -3.31
CA THR A 96 6.62 13.86 -2.80
C THR A 96 6.80 12.44 -3.31
N PRO A 97 8.04 11.97 -3.58
CA PRO A 97 8.28 10.59 -3.97
C PRO A 97 7.79 9.61 -2.91
N LEU A 98 7.29 8.46 -3.35
CA LEU A 98 6.91 7.37 -2.45
C LEU A 98 8.18 6.79 -1.82
N LYS A 99 8.29 6.85 -0.49
CA LYS A 99 9.51 6.43 0.24
C LYS A 99 9.22 5.35 1.27
N HIS A 100 8.18 5.54 2.08
CA HIS A 100 7.92 4.71 3.25
C HIS A 100 6.59 3.95 3.09
N PRO A 101 6.62 2.69 2.64
CA PRO A 101 5.40 1.90 2.48
C PRO A 101 4.77 1.61 3.84
N VAL A 102 3.53 2.06 4.05
CA VAL A 102 2.75 1.72 5.23
C VAL A 102 2.06 0.38 4.97
N VAL A 103 2.64 -0.69 5.50
CA VAL A 103 2.18 -2.06 5.23
C VAL A 103 0.96 -2.44 6.08
N ASN A 104 0.04 -3.19 5.47
CA ASN A 104 -1.10 -3.76 6.15
C ASN A 104 -0.69 -5.04 6.90
N HIS A 105 -0.34 -4.89 8.18
CA HIS A 105 0.06 -6.01 9.03
C HIS A 105 -1.04 -7.07 9.25
N ALA A 106 -2.31 -6.76 8.98
CA ALA A 106 -3.38 -7.76 9.04
C ALA A 106 -3.29 -8.78 7.90
N LYS A 107 -2.74 -8.40 6.74
CA LYS A 107 -2.47 -9.31 5.61
C LYS A 107 -1.10 -10.00 5.69
N VAL A 108 -0.16 -9.46 6.46
CA VAL A 108 1.18 -10.09 6.66
C VAL A 108 1.11 -11.34 7.56
N LYS A 109 0.04 -11.50 8.36
CA LYS A 109 -0.14 -12.68 9.22
C LYS A 109 -0.48 -13.99 8.48
N TYR A 110 -0.54 -13.97 7.15
CA TYR A 110 -0.85 -15.16 6.32
C TYR A 110 0.21 -15.44 5.23
N SER A 111 1.48 -15.17 5.52
CA SER A 111 2.56 -15.92 4.89
C SER A 111 2.80 -17.17 5.74
N PRO A 112 2.55 -18.41 5.25
CA PRO A 112 3.02 -19.61 5.92
C PRO A 112 4.55 -19.61 5.83
N GLY A 113 5.18 -18.96 6.80
CA GLY A 113 6.62 -18.86 6.96
C GLY A 113 7.16 -20.15 7.54
N THR A 114 7.86 -20.89 6.70
CA THR A 114 8.83 -21.93 7.01
C THR A 114 9.76 -21.52 8.16
N HIS A 115 9.56 -22.10 9.34
CA HIS A 115 10.57 -22.25 10.39
C HIS A 115 10.32 -23.67 10.95
N GLY A 116 11.17 -24.66 10.71
CA GLY A 116 12.58 -24.67 11.06
C GLY A 116 12.69 -25.59 12.28
N ALA A 117 13.04 -26.84 12.03
CA ALA A 117 13.18 -27.88 13.05
C ALA A 117 14.44 -27.67 13.88
N GLU A 118 14.29 -27.37 15.17
CA GLU A 118 15.24 -27.59 16.28
C GLU A 118 14.36 -27.58 17.54
N GLY A 119 14.46 -28.42 18.55
CA GLY A 119 15.45 -29.39 19.01
C GLY A 119 14.97 -29.86 20.39
N ALA A 120 15.45 -31.00 20.83
CA ALA A 120 14.96 -31.81 21.94
C ALA A 120 14.84 -31.12 23.33
N SER A 121 13.93 -31.62 24.16
CA SER A 121 14.25 -31.97 25.55
C SER A 121 13.30 -33.03 26.09
N ALA A 122 13.90 -33.98 26.81
CA ALA A 122 13.35 -35.24 27.27
C ALA A 122 12.81 -35.18 28.71
N ALA A 123 11.95 -36.16 29.00
CA ALA A 123 11.92 -37.03 30.19
C ALA A 123 11.35 -36.55 31.56
N ALA A 124 10.86 -37.59 32.26
CA ALA A 124 10.34 -37.72 33.64
C ALA A 124 8.89 -37.24 33.84
N GLU A 125 7.85 -38.08 33.85
CA GLU A 125 7.60 -39.37 34.54
C GLU A 125 7.49 -39.29 36.08
N GLN A 126 6.24 -39.54 36.53
CA GLN A 126 5.74 -40.07 37.80
C GLN A 126 5.54 -39.16 39.03
N SER A 127 4.23 -39.05 39.35
CA SER A 127 3.62 -38.66 40.63
C SER A 127 3.99 -39.60 41.79
N PRO A 128 3.83 -39.17 43.04
CA PRO A 128 3.49 -40.07 44.14
C PRO A 128 2.03 -40.53 44.10
#